data_AF-A0A1H8TRF1-F1
#
_entry.id   AF-A0A1H8TRF1-F1
#
_cell.length_a   1.000
_cell.length_b   1.000
_cell.length_c   1.000
_cell.angle_alpha   90.00
_cell.angle_beta   90.00
_cell.angle_gamma   90.00
#
_symmetry.space_group_name_H-M   'P 1'
#
loop_
_entity.id
_entity.type
_entity.pdbx_description
1 polymer ?
#
loop_
_entity_poly.entity_id
_entity_poly.type
_entity_poly.pdbx_seq_one_letter_code
_entity_poly.pdbx_strand_id
1 'polypeptide(L)'
;MKLPLIKLAGYSVCVLALLIWTLLVCLDPYFDGMTKFSPVHSFEMIVLPACLFAIGLLQSRVVTLIIAFLWSVPYGVVMLTTSSIYCLVGAISIVYLICLMLCRYRGLRYW
;
A
#
# COMPACT_ATOMS: atom_id res chain seq x y z
N MET A 1 0.54 -21.70 2.82
CA MET A 1 1.66 -20.81 2.42
C MET A 1 2.68 -20.69 3.56
N LYS A 2 3.98 -20.81 3.27
CA LYS A 2 5.04 -20.61 4.28
C LYS A 2 5.09 -19.12 4.70
N LEU A 3 5.35 -18.82 5.98
CA LEU A 3 5.43 -17.45 6.52
C LEU A 3 6.38 -16.54 5.72
N PRO A 4 7.59 -17.00 5.30
CA PRO A 4 8.49 -16.16 4.52
C PRO A 4 7.92 -15.76 3.16
N LEU A 5 7.07 -16.58 2.53
CA LEU A 5 6.45 -16.24 1.24
C LEU A 5 5.46 -15.10 1.37
N ILE A 6 4.69 -15.06 2.46
CA ILE A 6 3.73 -13.98 2.73
C ILE A 6 4.47 -12.68 2.98
N LYS A 7 5.57 -12.71 3.76
CA LYS A 7 6.41 -11.54 3.98
C LYS A 7 7.06 -11.06 2.68
N LEU A 8 7.59 -11.97 1.85
CA LEU A 8 8.18 -11.63 0.56
C LEU A 8 7.18 -10.93 -0.36
N ALA A 9 5.96 -11.48 -0.47
CA ALA A 9 4.89 -10.88 -1.26
C ALA A 9 4.50 -9.49 -0.73
N GLY A 10 4.39 -9.34 0.60
CA GLY A 10 4.12 -8.05 1.23
C GLY A 10 5.21 -7.01 0.95
N TYR A 11 6.49 -7.40 1.03
CA TYR A 11 7.60 -6.50 0.70
C TYR A 11 7.66 -6.15 -0.79
N SER A 12 7.42 -7.10 -1.70
CA SER A 12 7.39 -6.80 -3.13
C SER A 12 6.31 -5.78 -3.48
N VAL A 13 5.18 -5.81 -2.78
CA VAL A 13 4.07 -4.87 -2.96
C VAL A 13 4.45 -3.48 -2.44
N CYS A 14 5.19 -3.39 -1.33
CA CYS A 14 5.70 -2.11 -0.83
C CYS A 14 6.69 -1.47 -1.83
N VAL A 15 7.59 -2.27 -2.41
CA VAL A 15 8.52 -1.81 -3.44
C VAL A 15 7.75 -1.35 -4.69
N LEU A 16 6.71 -2.10 -5.09
CA LEU A 16 5.84 -1.71 -6.20
C LEU A 16 5.14 -0.37 -5.94
N ALA A 17 4.67 -0.13 -4.71
CA ALA A 17 4.03 1.12 -4.31
C ALA A 17 4.98 2.32 -4.41
N LEU A 18 6.23 2.16 -3.95
CA LEU A 18 7.28 3.17 -4.11
C LEU A 18 7.56 3.44 -5.59
N LEU A 19 7.66 2.39 -6.40
CA LEU A 19 7.92 2.50 -7.84
C LEU A 19 6.79 3.24 -8.56
N ILE A 20 5.53 2.89 -8.28
CA ILE A 20 4.35 3.58 -8.82
C ILE A 20 4.34 5.05 -8.39
N TRP A 21 4.67 5.37 -7.13
CA TRP A 21 4.78 6.76 -6.70
C TRP A 21 5.89 7.51 -7.44
N THR A 22 7.06 6.92 -7.66
CA THR A 22 8.13 7.56 -8.44
C THR A 22 7.72 7.80 -9.90
N LEU A 23 6.99 6.87 -10.52
CA LEU A 23 6.44 7.06 -11.87
C LEU A 23 5.38 8.17 -11.89
N LEU A 24 4.50 8.22 -10.89
CA LEU A 24 3.48 9.26 -10.73
C LEU A 24 4.10 10.66 -10.65
N VAL A 25 5.22 10.80 -9.93
CA VAL A 25 5.92 12.09 -9.80
C VAL A 25 6.72 12.46 -11.05
N CYS A 26 7.38 11.49 -11.70
CA CYS A 26 8.31 11.76 -12.81
C CYS A 26 7.66 11.83 -14.19
N LEU A 27 6.64 11.01 -14.49
CA LEU A 27 6.02 10.96 -15.83
C LEU A 27 4.83 11.90 -15.98
N ASP A 28 3.97 12.00 -14.96
CA ASP A 28 2.71 12.74 -15.08
C ASP A 28 2.36 13.48 -13.78
N PRO A 29 3.06 14.60 -13.47
CA PRO A 29 2.67 15.47 -12.35
C PRO A 29 1.27 16.09 -12.54
N TYR A 30 0.69 16.00 -13.75
CA TYR A 30 -0.59 16.58 -14.15
C TYR A 30 -1.59 15.54 -14.66
N PHE A 31 -1.61 14.33 -14.08
CA PHE A 31 -2.74 13.44 -14.31
C PHE A 31 -4.05 14.19 -13.98
N ASP A 32 -5.10 14.06 -14.78
CA ASP A 32 -6.30 14.93 -14.74
C ASP A 32 -6.96 15.03 -13.34
N GLY A 33 -6.77 14.00 -12.49
CA GLY A 33 -7.22 13.99 -11.08
C GLY A 33 -6.25 14.59 -10.04
N MET A 34 -4.98 14.80 -10.39
CA MET A 34 -3.90 15.35 -9.55
C MET A 34 -3.64 16.84 -9.77
N THR A 35 -4.27 17.47 -10.76
CA THR A 35 -4.28 18.93 -10.97
C THR A 35 -4.68 19.73 -9.72
N LYS A 36 -5.33 19.08 -8.74
CA LYS A 36 -5.78 19.66 -7.47
C LYS A 36 -4.94 19.26 -6.24
N PHE A 37 -4.03 18.29 -6.34
CA PHE A 37 -3.32 17.71 -5.20
C PHE A 37 -1.80 17.85 -5.35
N SER A 38 -1.15 18.33 -4.28
CA SER A 38 0.32 18.48 -4.24
C SER A 38 1.02 17.10 -4.28
N PRO A 39 2.20 16.97 -4.92
CA PRO A 39 3.00 15.73 -4.90
C PRO A 39 3.28 15.19 -3.50
N VAL A 40 3.35 16.08 -2.51
CA VAL A 40 3.54 15.74 -1.09
C VAL A 40 2.34 14.94 -0.55
N HIS A 41 1.13 15.28 -0.97
CA HIS A 41 -0.08 14.61 -0.53
C HIS A 41 -0.13 13.15 -1.03
N SER A 42 0.32 12.91 -2.27
CA SER A 42 0.40 11.56 -2.83
C SER A 42 1.53 10.74 -2.22
N PHE A 43 2.62 11.39 -1.78
CA PHE A 43 3.66 10.73 -0.99
C PHE A 43 3.10 10.24 0.35
N GLU A 44 2.39 11.09 1.07
CA GLU A 44 1.78 10.73 2.35
C GLU A 44 0.73 9.62 2.22
N MET A 45 0.00 9.57 1.11
CA MET A 45 -1.06 8.59 0.90
C MET A 45 -0.61 7.26 0.29
N ILE A 46 0.54 7.20 -0.39
CA ILE A 46 1.05 5.96 -1.01
C ILE A 46 2.27 5.43 -0.27
N VAL A 47 3.27 6.29 -0.05
CA VAL A 47 4.58 5.87 0.47
C VAL A 47 4.53 5.62 1.97
N LEU A 48 3.90 6.52 2.73
CA LEU A 48 3.78 6.44 4.18
C LEU A 48 3.07 5.14 4.64
N PRO A 49 1.89 4.75 4.09
CA PRO A 49 1.29 3.48 4.44
C PRO A 49 2.10 2.28 3.96
N ALA A 50 2.81 2.36 2.84
CA ALA A 50 3.71 1.28 2.40
C ALA A 50 4.89 1.06 3.37
N CYS A 51 5.49 2.15 3.87
CA CYS A 51 6.52 2.07 4.90
C CYS A 51 5.98 1.51 6.21
N LEU A 52 4.80 1.96 6.68
CA LEU A 52 4.16 1.39 7.87
C LEU A 52 3.85 -0.10 7.69
N PHE A 53 3.40 -0.50 6.50
CA PHE A 53 3.10 -1.90 6.19
C PHE A 53 4.36 -2.77 6.27
N ALA A 54 5.47 -2.30 5.69
CA ALA A 54 6.76 -2.97 5.77
C ALA A 54 7.25 -3.10 7.22
N ILE A 55 7.10 -2.06 8.03
CA ILE A 55 7.43 -2.09 9.47
C ILE A 55 6.53 -3.10 10.21
N GLY A 56 5.23 -3.14 9.89
CA GLY A 56 4.29 -4.11 10.44
C GLY A 56 4.66 -5.57 10.12
N LEU A 57 5.13 -5.83 8.90
CA LEU A 57 5.65 -7.14 8.49
C LEU A 57 6.94 -7.53 9.23
N LEU A 58 7.82 -6.55 9.47
CA LEU A 58 9.06 -6.75 10.21
C LEU A 58 8.79 -7.07 11.68
N GLN A 59 7.96 -6.25 12.33
CA GLN A 59 7.56 -6.42 13.73
C GLN A 59 6.58 -7.57 13.92
N SER A 60 6.03 -8.14 12.84
CA SER A 60 5.03 -9.19 12.90
C SER A 60 3.79 -8.77 13.72
N ARG A 61 3.46 -7.47 13.68
CA ARG A 61 2.37 -6.84 14.44
C ARG A 61 1.17 -6.56 13.56
N VAL A 62 0.04 -7.17 13.92
CA VAL A 62 -1.20 -7.05 13.13
C VAL A 62 -1.77 -5.62 13.19
N VAL A 63 -1.64 -4.93 14.33
CA VAL A 63 -2.17 -3.57 14.49
C VAL A 63 -1.52 -2.59 13.51
N THR A 64 -0.20 -2.64 13.33
CA THR A 64 0.51 -1.76 12.39
C THR A 64 0.06 -2.01 10.94
N LEU A 65 -0.21 -3.27 10.58
CA LEU A 65 -0.74 -3.63 9.26
C LEU A 65 -2.17 -3.10 9.05
N ILE A 66 -3.02 -3.13 10.09
CA ILE A 66 -4.38 -2.57 10.03
C ILE A 66 -4.33 -1.06 9.80
N ILE A 67 -3.47 -0.35 10.54
CA ILE A 67 -3.32 1.11 10.41
C ILE A 67 -2.85 1.48 9.00
N ALA A 68 -1.82 0.78 8.50
CA ALA A 68 -1.34 0.97 7.13
C ALA A 68 -2.44 0.75 6.09
N PHE A 69 -3.23 -0.31 6.24
CA PHE A 69 -4.35 -0.60 5.35
C PHE A 69 -5.41 0.49 5.42
N LEU A 70 -5.92 0.83 6.61
CA LEU A 70 -6.94 1.87 6.78
C LEU A 70 -6.52 3.21 6.17
N TRP A 71 -5.24 3.56 6.31
CA TRP A 71 -4.68 4.78 5.73
C TRP A 71 -4.67 4.73 4.20
N SER A 72 -4.32 3.59 3.60
CA SER A 72 -4.26 3.42 2.14
C SER A 72 -5.63 3.31 1.46
N VAL A 73 -6.66 2.82 2.16
CA VAL A 73 -8.00 2.53 1.59
C VAL A 73 -8.67 3.72 0.90
N PRO A 74 -8.84 4.90 1.53
CA PRO A 74 -9.57 6.00 0.89
C PRO A 74 -8.94 6.42 -0.43
N TYR A 75 -7.61 6.48 -0.48
CA TYR A 75 -6.87 6.81 -1.70
C TYR A 75 -6.92 5.68 -2.74
N GLY A 76 -6.78 4.43 -2.30
CA GLY A 76 -6.86 3.25 -3.16
C GLY A 76 -8.21 3.10 -3.86
N VAL A 77 -9.31 3.38 -3.14
CA VAL A 77 -10.68 3.34 -3.70
C VAL A 77 -10.88 4.42 -4.77
N VAL A 78 -10.38 5.64 -4.53
CA VAL A 78 -10.42 6.70 -5.53
C VAL A 78 -9.60 6.31 -6.76
N MET A 79 -8.41 5.75 -6.58
CA MET A 79 -7.54 5.34 -7.69
C MET A 79 -8.06 4.13 -8.47
N LEU A 80 -8.85 3.22 -7.86
CA LEU A 80 -9.53 2.12 -8.56
C LEU A 80 -10.50 2.61 -9.64
N THR A 81 -11.09 3.79 -9.44
CA THR A 81 -12.01 4.38 -10.42
C THR A 81 -11.28 5.04 -11.60
N THR A 82 -9.95 5.15 -11.54
CA THR A 82 -9.14 5.72 -12.62
C THR A 82 -8.70 4.64 -13.61
N SER A 83 -8.73 4.93 -14.90
CA SER A 83 -8.42 3.97 -15.97
C SER A 83 -6.92 3.84 -16.29
N SER A 84 -6.03 4.14 -15.34
CA SER A 84 -4.58 4.23 -15.54
C SER A 84 -3.80 3.17 -14.76
N ILE A 85 -2.48 3.14 -14.95
CA ILE A 85 -1.50 2.39 -14.15
C ILE A 85 -1.72 2.66 -12.65
N TYR A 86 -2.28 3.81 -12.28
CA TYR A 86 -2.62 4.17 -10.90
C TYR A 86 -3.72 3.31 -10.27
N CYS A 87 -4.52 2.57 -11.05
CA CYS A 87 -5.43 1.54 -10.54
C CYS A 87 -4.66 0.43 -9.78
N LEU A 88 -3.37 0.22 -10.08
CA LEU A 88 -2.50 -0.69 -9.33
C LEU A 88 -2.32 -0.26 -7.86
N VAL A 89 -2.48 1.03 -7.52
CA VAL A 89 -2.49 1.49 -6.11
C VAL A 89 -3.67 0.88 -5.36
N GLY A 90 -4.82 0.78 -6.02
CA GLY A 90 -5.97 0.03 -5.53
C GLY A 90 -5.70 -1.46 -5.33
N ALA A 91 -5.06 -2.08 -6.32
CA ALA A 91 -4.66 -3.48 -6.23
C ALA A 91 -3.69 -3.73 -5.06
N ILE A 92 -2.75 -2.81 -4.81
CA ILE A 92 -1.83 -2.84 -3.66
C ILE A 92 -2.61 -2.89 -2.33
N SER A 93 -3.64 -2.04 -2.17
CA SER A 93 -4.47 -2.07 -0.96
C SER A 93 -5.22 -3.39 -0.78
N ILE A 94 -5.67 -4.04 -1.86
CA ILE A 94 -6.27 -5.39 -1.78
C ILE A 94 -5.23 -6.41 -1.31
N VAL A 95 -4.00 -6.33 -1.82
CA VAL A 95 -2.93 -7.23 -1.41
C VAL A 95 -2.53 -7.03 0.06
N TYR A 96 -2.57 -5.78 0.57
CA TYR A 96 -2.41 -5.50 1.99
C TYR A 96 -3.47 -6.21 2.83
N LEU A 97 -4.73 -6.17 2.40
CA LEU A 97 -5.83 -6.88 3.07
C LEU A 97 -5.63 -8.40 3.05
N ILE A 98 -5.23 -8.96 1.91
CA ILE A 98 -4.93 -10.40 1.80
C ILE A 98 -3.79 -10.80 2.74
N CYS A 99 -2.69 -10.04 2.74
CA CYS A 99 -1.55 -10.28 3.63
C CYS A 99 -1.96 -10.16 5.11
N LEU A 100 -2.78 -9.17 5.45
CA LEU A 100 -3.31 -8.98 6.80
C LEU A 100 -4.20 -10.16 7.24
N MET A 101 -5.11 -10.63 6.38
CA MET A 101 -5.94 -11.80 6.65
C MET A 101 -5.10 -13.07 6.83
N LEU A 102 -4.11 -13.29 5.97
CA LEU A 102 -3.16 -14.42 6.09
C LEU A 102 -2.33 -14.33 7.39
N CYS A 103 -1.90 -13.12 7.77
CA CYS A 103 -1.22 -12.89 9.03
C CYS A 103 -2.12 -13.18 10.24
N ARG A 104 -3.40 -12.78 10.19
CA ARG A 104 -4.40 -13.09 11.22
C ARG A 104 -4.68 -14.59 11.33
N TYR A 105 -4.84 -15.28 10.20
CA TYR A 105 -5.09 -16.73 10.18
C TYR A 105 -3.98 -17.52 10.86
N ARG A 106 -2.75 -16.99 10.84
CA ARG A 106 -1.59 -17.60 11.50
C ARG A 106 -1.44 -17.24 12.98
N GLY A 107 -2.38 -16.51 13.57
CA GLY A 107 -2.34 -16.15 14.98
C GLY A 107 -1.21 -15.19 15.34
N LEU A 108 -0.79 -14.31 14.42
CA LEU A 108 0.19 -13.28 14.73
C LEU A 108 -0.28 -12.38 15.88
N ARG A 109 0.66 -12.01 16.75
CA ARG A 109 0.41 -11.28 17.98
C ARG A 109 -0.19 -9.90 17.65
N TYR A 110 -1.22 -9.52 18.40
CA TYR A 110 -1.87 -8.21 18.26
C TYR A 110 -0.98 -7.09 18.82
N TRP A 111 -0.05 -7.42 19.73
CA TRP A 111 0.85 -6.51 20.45
C TRP A 111 2.31 -6.99 20.40
#